data_AF-A0A7Z7BWX2-F1
#
_entry.id   AF-A0A7Z7BWX2-F1
#
_cell.length_a   1.000
_cell.length_b   1.000
_cell.length_c   1.000
_cell.angle_alpha   90.00
_cell.angle_beta   90.00
_cell.angle_gamma   90.00
#
_symmetry.space_group_name_H-M   'P 1'
#
loop_
_entity.id
_entity.type
_entity.pdbx_description
1 polymer ?
#
loop_
_entity_poly.entity_id
_entity_poly.type
_entity_poly.pdbx_seq_one_letter_code
_entity_poly.pdbx_strand_id
1 'polypeptide(L)'
;MTNDDVWDAPESEGADADPGDGRDETTAQRADRNWNELLQEFRVFQTGTQILAAFLLTLPFQQRFAQLAPFDVVVYLVLVFLAVIVTLLALAPVALHRLLFRQKAKTELVGLGSKILIVCLAAASLLFTGIVLFIVDFLLAPPAGIIAASCVFIVLIVIWVVLPLVVRAQRRAHVAGR
;
A
#
# COMPACT_ATOMS: atom_id res chain seq x y z
N MET A 1 9.40 -59.29 2.85
CA MET A 1 8.52 -59.47 1.66
C MET A 1 7.16 -58.93 2.10
N THR A 2 6.70 -57.72 1.81
CA THR A 2 7.01 -56.62 0.86
C THR A 2 6.23 -55.40 1.41
N ASN A 3 6.90 -54.29 1.71
CA ASN A 3 6.92 -53.01 0.96
C ASN A 3 5.56 -52.33 0.69
N ASP A 4 5.52 -51.07 1.15
CA ASP A 4 4.94 -49.85 0.56
C ASP A 4 3.43 -49.72 0.40
N ASP A 5 2.90 -48.62 0.94
CA ASP A 5 2.23 -47.56 0.15
C ASP A 5 1.89 -46.39 1.10
N VAL A 6 2.78 -45.38 1.20
CA VAL A 6 2.76 -44.15 0.39
C VAL A 6 1.63 -43.22 0.82
N TRP A 7 1.92 -42.31 1.77
CA TRP A 7 1.36 -40.94 1.83
C TRP A 7 2.33 -40.00 2.58
N ASP A 8 3.62 -40.02 2.24
CA ASP A 8 4.50 -38.88 2.49
C ASP A 8 4.27 -37.88 1.35
N ALA A 9 3.27 -37.02 1.51
CA ALA A 9 3.15 -35.86 0.64
C ALA A 9 4.14 -34.80 1.15
N PRO A 10 5.10 -34.32 0.34
CA PRO A 10 5.95 -33.22 0.74
C PRO A 10 5.05 -31.98 0.90
N GLU A 11 4.86 -31.55 2.16
CA GLU A 11 4.34 -30.23 2.45
C GLU A 11 5.26 -29.25 1.72
N SER A 12 4.73 -28.59 0.70
CA SER A 12 5.49 -27.64 -0.09
C SER A 12 5.92 -26.50 0.83
N GLU A 13 7.21 -26.52 1.15
CA GLU A 13 7.95 -25.49 1.86
C GLU A 13 7.67 -24.12 1.23
N GLY A 14 6.71 -23.40 1.82
CA GLY A 14 6.56 -21.97 1.65
C GLY A 14 7.70 -21.28 2.40
N ALA A 15 8.86 -21.20 1.75
CA ALA A 15 10.07 -20.58 2.23
C ALA A 15 9.87 -19.07 2.48
N ASP A 16 9.46 -18.73 3.70
CA ASP A 16 9.83 -17.51 4.43
C ASP A 16 9.27 -17.62 5.86
N ALA A 17 9.86 -18.49 6.68
CA ALA A 17 9.44 -18.72 8.05
C ALA A 17 10.66 -18.67 8.99
N ASP A 18 10.70 -17.69 9.89
CA ASP A 18 11.57 -17.74 11.05
C ASP A 18 10.97 -18.76 12.06
N PRO A 19 11.65 -19.87 12.36
CA PRO A 19 11.14 -20.90 13.27
C PRO A 19 11.25 -20.53 14.77
N GLY A 20 11.75 -19.33 15.11
CA GLY A 20 12.24 -18.99 16.45
C GLY A 20 11.26 -18.42 17.49
N ASP A 21 9.97 -18.17 17.19
CA ASP A 21 9.02 -17.48 18.12
C ASP A 21 8.63 -18.31 19.37
N GLY A 22 8.99 -19.60 19.45
CA GLY A 22 8.78 -20.41 20.67
C GLY A 22 7.30 -20.62 21.06
N ARG A 23 6.35 -20.36 20.16
CA ARG A 23 4.90 -20.57 20.33
C ARG A 23 4.39 -21.69 19.42
N ASP A 24 3.61 -22.62 19.99
CA ASP A 24 2.88 -23.65 19.25
C ASP A 24 1.68 -23.04 18.51
N GLU A 25 1.93 -22.46 17.33
CA GLU A 25 0.89 -21.88 16.46
C GLU A 25 0.83 -22.62 15.11
N THR A 26 -0.39 -22.93 14.65
CA THR A 26 -0.58 -23.50 13.30
C THR A 26 -0.27 -22.48 12.20
N THR A 27 0.10 -22.93 11.01
CA THR A 27 0.36 -22.07 9.83
C THR A 27 -0.81 -21.13 9.52
N ALA A 28 -2.04 -21.57 9.77
CA ALA A 28 -3.23 -20.74 9.59
C ALA A 28 -3.36 -19.63 10.65
N GLN A 29 -3.05 -19.93 11.91
CA GLN A 29 -3.07 -18.94 13.00
C GLN A 29 -1.98 -17.88 12.82
N ARG A 30 -0.78 -18.28 12.42
CA ARG A 30 0.33 -17.34 12.16
C ARG A 30 0.01 -16.39 10.99
N ALA A 31 -0.60 -16.90 9.92
CA ALA A 31 -1.02 -16.08 8.78
C ALA A 31 -2.09 -15.05 9.17
N ASP A 32 -3.04 -15.42 10.03
CA ASP A 32 -4.08 -14.51 10.55
C ASP A 32 -3.47 -13.41 11.44
N ARG A 33 -2.50 -13.76 12.29
CA ARG A 33 -1.75 -12.81 13.11
C ARG A 33 -1.00 -11.78 12.25
N ASN A 34 -0.19 -12.25 11.30
CA ASN A 34 0.55 -11.39 10.38
C ASN A 34 -0.39 -10.51 9.54
N TRP A 35 -1.55 -11.03 9.12
CA TRP A 35 -2.56 -10.24 8.42
C TRP A 35 -3.13 -9.13 9.31
N ASN A 36 -3.45 -9.42 10.56
CA ASN A 36 -3.94 -8.43 11.51
C ASN A 36 -2.89 -7.34 11.81
N GLU A 37 -1.61 -7.71 11.92
CA GLU A 37 -0.49 -6.76 12.04
C GLU A 37 -0.40 -5.85 10.80
N LEU A 38 -0.44 -6.43 9.59
CA LEU A 38 -0.47 -5.65 8.34
C LEU A 38 -1.69 -4.74 8.24
N LEU A 39 -2.88 -5.20 8.66
CA LEU A 39 -4.08 -4.36 8.72
C LEU A 39 -3.95 -3.22 9.73
N GLN A 40 -3.24 -3.44 10.84
CA GLN A 40 -2.98 -2.41 11.83
C GLN A 40 -2.06 -1.34 11.25
N GLU A 41 -0.95 -1.73 10.61
CA GLU A 41 -0.05 -0.80 9.91
C GLU A 41 -0.78 -0.07 8.78
N PHE A 42 -1.58 -0.79 7.99
CA PHE A 42 -2.39 -0.21 6.92
C PHE A 42 -3.40 0.81 7.43
N ARG A 43 -3.99 0.57 8.61
CA ARG A 43 -4.92 1.51 9.25
C ARG A 43 -4.23 2.81 9.65
N VAL A 44 -2.97 2.76 10.10
CA VAL A 44 -2.17 3.98 10.38
C VAL A 44 -1.99 4.82 9.12
N PHE A 45 -1.77 4.17 7.97
CA PHE A 45 -1.72 4.85 6.68
C PHE A 45 -3.09 5.40 6.25
N GLN A 46 -4.15 4.63 6.45
CA GLN A 46 -5.51 4.98 6.06
C GLN A 46 -6.02 6.25 6.77
N THR A 47 -5.69 6.43 8.05
CA THR A 47 -6.07 7.66 8.77
C THR A 47 -5.41 8.90 8.15
N GLY A 48 -4.17 8.79 7.70
CA GLY A 48 -3.47 9.88 7.01
C GLY A 48 -4.17 10.31 5.71
N THR A 49 -4.57 9.35 4.88
CA THR A 49 -5.28 9.65 3.62
C THR A 49 -6.70 10.19 3.86
N GLN A 50 -7.39 9.72 4.90
CA GLN A 50 -8.72 10.23 5.30
C GLN A 50 -8.66 11.69 5.74
N ILE A 51 -7.67 12.07 6.55
CA ILE A 51 -7.49 13.46 6.99
C ILE A 51 -7.27 14.36 5.78
N LEU A 52 -6.38 13.98 4.86
CA LEU A 52 -6.13 14.75 3.64
C LEU A 52 -7.35 14.85 2.72
N ALA A 53 -8.10 13.76 2.57
CA ALA A 53 -9.35 13.77 1.81
C ALA A 53 -10.36 14.75 2.42
N ALA A 54 -10.52 14.76 3.75
CA ALA A 54 -11.38 15.71 4.43
C ALA A 54 -10.92 17.16 4.21
N PHE A 55 -9.61 17.43 4.31
CA PHE A 55 -9.05 18.75 3.99
C PHE A 55 -9.38 19.17 2.56
N LEU A 56 -9.15 18.30 1.57
CA LEU A 56 -9.53 18.56 0.17
C LEU A 56 -11.01 18.88 0.04
N LEU A 57 -11.91 18.12 0.67
CA LEU A 57 -13.35 18.38 0.60
C LEU A 57 -13.77 19.72 1.24
N THR A 58 -12.98 20.24 2.18
CA THR A 58 -13.29 21.52 2.85
C THR A 58 -12.80 22.75 2.09
N LEU A 59 -11.83 22.59 1.18
CA LEU A 59 -11.22 23.70 0.44
C LEU A 59 -12.22 24.58 -0.34
N PRO A 60 -13.25 24.05 -1.04
CA PRO A 60 -14.20 24.85 -1.82
C PRO A 60 -14.98 25.88 -1.00
N PHE A 61 -15.10 25.64 0.31
CA PHE A 61 -15.82 26.51 1.23
C PHE A 61 -14.92 27.59 1.85
N GLN A 62 -13.61 27.55 1.59
CA GLN A 62 -12.67 28.56 2.05
C GLN A 62 -12.73 29.79 1.15
N GLN A 63 -12.70 30.99 1.73
CA GLN A 63 -12.76 32.25 0.96
C GLN A 63 -11.66 32.36 -0.11
N ARG A 64 -10.48 31.79 0.17
CA ARG A 64 -9.34 31.79 -0.74
C ARG A 64 -9.53 30.89 -1.96
N PHE A 65 -10.49 29.95 -1.95
CA PHE A 65 -10.76 29.09 -3.10
C PHE A 65 -11.24 29.87 -4.32
N ALA A 66 -11.96 30.98 -4.11
CA ALA A 66 -12.40 31.85 -5.19
C ALA A 66 -11.26 32.56 -5.94
N GLN A 67 -10.03 32.50 -5.42
CA GLN A 67 -8.83 33.09 -6.02
C GLN A 67 -8.01 32.08 -6.85
N LEU A 68 -8.42 30.81 -6.88
CA LEU A 68 -7.72 29.77 -7.63
C LEU A 68 -7.74 30.06 -9.13
N ALA A 69 -6.60 29.82 -9.79
CA ALA A 69 -6.57 29.83 -11.24
C ALA A 69 -7.42 28.67 -11.80
N PRO A 70 -7.97 28.79 -13.02
CA PRO A 70 -8.76 27.72 -13.63
C PRO A 70 -8.02 26.37 -13.70
N PHE A 71 -6.69 26.41 -13.89
CA PHE A 71 -5.85 25.22 -13.86
C PHE A 71 -5.88 24.52 -12.50
N ASP A 72 -5.71 25.27 -11.41
CA ASP A 72 -5.67 24.73 -10.06
C ASP A 72 -7.02 24.14 -9.64
N VAL A 73 -8.13 24.69 -10.13
CA VAL A 73 -9.47 24.10 -9.93
C VAL A 73 -9.58 22.72 -10.57
N VAL A 74 -9.03 22.53 -11.77
CA VAL A 74 -9.01 21.21 -12.43
C VAL A 74 -8.12 20.25 -11.66
N VAL A 75 -6.92 20.67 -11.27
CA VAL A 75 -6.00 19.86 -10.44
C VAL A 75 -6.69 19.45 -9.14
N TYR A 76 -7.33 20.39 -8.46
CA TYR A 76 -8.11 20.14 -7.25
C TYR A 76 -9.19 19.06 -7.46
N LEU A 77 -10.00 19.16 -8.51
CA LEU A 77 -11.05 18.15 -8.79
C LEU A 77 -10.45 16.77 -9.05
N VAL A 78 -9.35 16.69 -9.80
CA VAL A 78 -8.63 15.43 -10.04
C VAL A 78 -8.14 14.83 -8.71
N LEU A 79 -7.60 15.65 -7.80
CA LEU A 79 -7.17 15.20 -6.48
C LEU A 79 -8.34 14.70 -5.62
N VAL A 80 -9.50 15.35 -5.68
CA VAL A 80 -10.70 14.90 -4.97
C VAL A 80 -11.14 13.52 -5.48
N PHE A 81 -11.25 13.33 -6.80
CA PHE A 81 -11.60 12.02 -7.36
C PHE A 81 -10.56 10.96 -7.02
N LEU A 82 -9.27 11.31 -7.08
CA LEU A 82 -8.19 10.40 -6.71
C LEU A 82 -8.25 10.03 -5.22
N ALA A 83 -8.57 10.96 -4.32
CA ALA A 83 -8.75 10.71 -2.90
C ALA A 83 -9.93 9.75 -2.63
N VAL A 84 -11.04 9.91 -3.36
CA VAL A 84 -12.17 8.97 -3.29
C VAL A 84 -11.75 7.59 -3.78
N ILE A 85 -11.03 7.48 -4.90
CA ILE A 85 -10.52 6.19 -5.41
C ILE A 85 -9.59 5.53 -4.40
N VAL A 86 -8.64 6.26 -3.83
CA VAL A 86 -7.73 5.76 -2.78
C VAL A 86 -8.52 5.25 -1.58
N THR A 87 -9.55 5.98 -1.16
CA THR A 87 -10.43 5.57 -0.05
C THR A 87 -11.13 4.26 -0.38
N LEU A 88 -11.73 4.13 -1.57
CA LEU A 88 -12.41 2.91 -2.00
C LEU A 88 -11.45 1.72 -2.12
N LEU A 89 -10.25 1.93 -2.64
CA LEU A 89 -9.20 0.91 -2.68
C LEU A 89 -8.76 0.49 -1.28
N ALA A 90 -8.72 1.41 -0.31
CA ALA A 90 -8.39 1.10 1.07
C ALA A 90 -9.47 0.24 1.78
N LEU A 91 -10.71 0.18 1.27
CA LEU A 91 -11.73 -0.76 1.76
C LEU A 91 -11.51 -2.19 1.25
N ALA A 92 -10.74 -2.37 0.18
CA ALA A 92 -10.52 -3.68 -0.44
C ALA A 92 -9.91 -4.75 0.48
N PRO A 93 -8.89 -4.50 1.34
CA PRO A 93 -8.38 -5.53 2.26
C PRO A 93 -9.45 -6.04 3.24
N VAL A 94 -10.37 -5.18 3.69
CA VAL A 94 -11.49 -5.60 4.56
C VAL A 94 -12.44 -6.54 3.80
N ALA A 95 -12.74 -6.22 2.54
CA ALA A 95 -13.56 -7.07 1.69
C ALA A 95 -12.87 -8.41 1.37
N LEU A 96 -11.56 -8.37 1.09
CA LEU A 96 -10.76 -9.57 0.81
C LEU A 96 -10.74 -10.51 2.01
N HIS A 97 -10.46 -10.00 3.21
CA HIS A 97 -10.49 -10.79 4.44
C HIS A 97 -11.85 -11.48 4.63
N ARG A 98 -12.95 -10.74 4.43
CA ARG A 98 -14.32 -11.27 4.55
C ARG A 98 -14.66 -12.33 3.49
N LEU A 99 -14.07 -12.25 2.30
CA LEU A 99 -14.23 -13.26 1.23
C LEU A 99 -13.36 -14.50 1.47
N LEU A 100 -12.08 -14.33 1.85
CA LEU A 100 -11.11 -15.40 2.09
C LEU A 100 -11.60 -16.40 3.14
N PHE A 101 -12.13 -15.88 4.24
CA PHE A 101 -12.61 -16.71 5.34
C PHE A 101 -13.81 -17.58 4.96
N ARG A 102 -14.59 -17.16 3.96
CA ARG A 102 -15.77 -17.89 3.50
C ARG A 102 -15.45 -19.02 2.52
N GLN A 103 -14.33 -18.97 1.79
CA GLN A 103 -14.11 -19.87 0.65
C GLN A 103 -13.03 -20.95 0.83
N LYS A 104 -12.20 -20.94 1.89
CA LYS A 104 -11.10 -21.93 2.11
C LYS A 104 -10.11 -22.12 0.94
N ALA A 105 -10.26 -21.40 -0.18
CA ALA A 105 -9.43 -21.47 -1.38
C ALA A 105 -8.27 -20.47 -1.29
N LYS A 106 -7.12 -20.93 -0.79
CA LYS A 106 -6.02 -20.07 -0.31
C LYS A 106 -5.08 -19.51 -1.40
N THR A 107 -5.04 -20.04 -2.62
CA THR A 107 -3.87 -19.80 -3.50
C THR A 107 -4.04 -18.67 -4.54
N GLU A 108 -5.22 -18.46 -5.14
CA GLU A 108 -5.42 -17.35 -6.10
C GLU A 108 -5.58 -15.98 -5.44
N LEU A 109 -6.01 -15.96 -4.17
CA LEU A 109 -6.40 -14.73 -3.49
C LEU A 109 -5.21 -13.93 -2.94
N VAL A 110 -4.08 -14.58 -2.61
CA VAL A 110 -2.86 -13.90 -2.13
C VAL A 110 -2.26 -13.02 -3.24
N GLY A 111 -2.33 -13.48 -4.49
CA GLY A 111 -1.89 -12.71 -5.66
C GLY A 111 -2.76 -11.48 -5.93
N LEU A 112 -4.07 -11.57 -5.71
CA LEU A 112 -4.98 -10.42 -5.85
C LEU A 112 -4.83 -9.41 -4.72
N GLY A 113 -4.67 -9.86 -3.48
CA GLY A 113 -4.48 -8.98 -2.32
C GLY A 113 -3.21 -8.14 -2.41
N SER A 114 -2.09 -8.76 -2.80
CA SER A 114 -0.83 -8.04 -3.02
C SER A 114 -0.95 -6.99 -4.14
N LYS A 115 -1.59 -7.32 -5.27
CA LYS A 115 -1.82 -6.36 -6.36
C LYS A 115 -2.68 -5.17 -5.93
N ILE A 116 -3.76 -5.42 -5.21
CA ILE A 116 -4.65 -4.37 -4.69
C ILE A 116 -3.89 -3.45 -3.74
N LEU A 117 -3.07 -4.01 -2.85
CA LEU A 117 -2.28 -3.23 -1.90
C LEU A 117 -1.26 -2.33 -2.62
N ILE A 118 -0.56 -2.87 -3.63
CA ILE A 118 0.36 -2.11 -4.47
C ILE A 118 -0.37 -0.98 -5.21
N VAL A 119 -1.52 -1.26 -5.82
CA VAL A 119 -2.31 -0.23 -6.53
C VAL A 119 -2.78 0.86 -5.56
N CYS A 120 -3.23 0.48 -4.37
CA CYS A 120 -3.66 1.42 -3.33
C CYS A 120 -2.52 2.35 -2.88
N LEU A 121 -1.34 1.78 -2.60
CA LEU A 121 -0.18 2.55 -2.19
C LEU A 121 0.30 3.48 -3.32
N ALA A 122 0.27 3.01 -4.57
CA ALA A 122 0.67 3.81 -5.73
C ALA A 122 -0.29 4.99 -5.95
N ALA A 123 -1.60 4.74 -5.91
CA ALA A 123 -2.63 5.78 -6.03
C ALA A 123 -2.52 6.83 -4.92
N ALA A 124 -2.24 6.41 -3.68
CA ALA A 124 -2.03 7.35 -2.59
C ALA A 124 -0.74 8.15 -2.75
N SER A 125 0.36 7.53 -3.19
CA SER A 125 1.62 8.23 -3.48
C SER A 125 1.42 9.33 -4.53
N LEU A 126 0.63 9.05 -5.57
CA LEU A 126 0.23 10.04 -6.56
C LEU A 126 -0.62 11.16 -5.95
N LEU A 127 -1.56 10.81 -5.07
CA LEU A 127 -2.39 11.80 -4.34
C LEU A 127 -1.54 12.74 -3.50
N PHE A 128 -0.59 12.23 -2.70
CA PHE A 128 0.30 13.06 -1.89
C PHE A 128 1.15 14.00 -2.75
N THR A 129 1.73 13.47 -3.84
CA THR A 129 2.52 14.27 -4.79
C THR A 129 1.69 15.39 -5.40
N GLY A 130 0.47 15.07 -5.84
CA GLY A 130 -0.43 16.04 -6.44
C GLY A 130 -0.95 17.09 -5.44
N ILE A 131 -1.17 16.71 -4.17
CA ILE A 131 -1.51 17.68 -3.11
C ILE A 131 -0.37 18.68 -2.91
N VAL A 132 0.89 18.22 -2.90
CA VAL A 132 2.05 19.12 -2.76
C VAL A 132 2.16 20.04 -3.98
N LEU A 133 1.98 19.51 -5.19
CA LEU A 133 1.91 20.31 -6.41
C LEU A 133 0.87 21.42 -6.27
N PHE A 134 -0.37 21.05 -5.95
CA PHE A 134 -1.50 21.98 -5.82
C PHE A 134 -1.27 23.06 -4.76
N ILE A 135 -0.81 22.68 -3.57
CA ILE A 135 -0.58 23.65 -2.47
C ILE A 135 0.52 24.63 -2.86
N VAL A 136 1.62 24.15 -3.45
CA VAL A 136 2.75 25.01 -3.76
C VAL A 136 2.45 25.91 -4.97
N ASP A 137 1.79 25.41 -6.00
CA ASP A 137 1.33 26.24 -7.14
C ASP A 137 0.30 27.30 -6.68
N PHE A 138 -0.53 27.00 -5.69
CA PHE A 138 -1.43 28.00 -5.11
C PHE A 138 -0.70 29.06 -4.28
N LEU A 139 0.40 28.71 -3.61
CA LEU A 139 1.13 29.61 -2.70
C LEU A 139 2.23 30.44 -3.40
N LEU A 140 2.83 29.90 -4.46
CA LEU A 140 4.01 30.46 -5.11
C LEU A 140 3.79 30.55 -6.62
N ALA A 141 4.54 31.43 -7.27
CA ALA A 141 4.52 31.53 -8.72
C ALA A 141 5.14 30.26 -9.36
N PRO A 142 4.66 29.84 -10.54
CA PRO A 142 5.32 28.81 -11.33
C PRO A 142 6.81 29.15 -11.57
N PRO A 143 7.74 28.16 -11.54
CA PRO A 143 7.52 26.71 -11.56
C PRO A 143 7.63 26.02 -10.18
N ALA A 144 7.38 26.72 -9.08
CA ALA A 144 7.64 26.21 -7.72
C ALA A 144 6.91 24.88 -7.40
N GLY A 145 5.65 24.71 -7.80
CA GLY A 145 4.91 23.49 -7.50
C GLY A 145 5.44 22.27 -8.23
N ILE A 146 5.88 22.43 -9.48
CA ILE A 146 6.53 21.35 -10.24
C ILE A 146 7.82 20.89 -9.55
N ILE A 147 8.63 21.83 -9.05
CA ILE A 147 9.87 21.51 -8.34
C ILE A 147 9.55 20.73 -7.06
N ALA A 148 8.62 21.21 -6.24
CA ALA A 148 8.22 20.56 -5.00
C ALA A 148 7.64 19.16 -5.24
N ALA A 149 6.74 19.03 -6.22
CA ALA A 149 6.16 17.76 -6.63
C ALA A 149 7.23 16.77 -7.12
N SER A 150 8.20 17.24 -7.90
CA SER A 150 9.31 16.42 -8.38
C SER A 150 10.18 15.91 -7.23
N CYS A 151 10.50 16.76 -6.25
CA CYS A 151 11.23 16.35 -5.05
C CYS A 151 10.48 15.25 -4.28
N VAL A 152 9.18 15.42 -4.04
CA VAL A 152 8.34 14.43 -3.35
C VAL A 152 8.25 13.14 -4.16
N PHE A 153 8.08 13.24 -5.47
CA PHE A 153 8.00 12.08 -6.35
C PHE A 153 9.32 11.28 -6.37
N ILE A 154 10.48 11.95 -6.37
CA ILE A 154 11.79 11.30 -6.25
C ILE A 154 11.89 10.57 -4.92
N VAL A 155 11.50 11.18 -3.81
CA VAL A 155 11.51 10.53 -2.49
C VAL A 155 10.62 9.28 -2.50
N LEU A 156 9.42 9.37 -3.09
CA LEU A 156 8.52 8.23 -3.22
C LEU A 156 9.12 7.10 -4.07
N ILE A 157 9.76 7.42 -5.21
CA ILE A 157 10.48 6.44 -6.03
C ILE A 157 11.61 5.79 -5.23
N VAL A 158 12.38 6.57 -4.47
CA VAL A 158 13.46 6.03 -3.64
C VAL A 158 12.90 5.04 -2.63
N ILE A 159 11.82 5.40 -1.91
CA ILE A 159 11.18 4.51 -0.95
C ILE A 159 10.64 3.24 -1.65
N TRP A 160 10.03 3.37 -2.82
CA TRP A 160 9.39 2.26 -3.53
C TRP A 160 10.31 1.36 -4.32
N VAL A 161 11.45 1.85 -4.79
CA VAL A 161 12.34 1.13 -5.70
C VAL A 161 13.61 0.75 -4.96
N VAL A 162 14.24 1.70 -4.25
CA VAL A 162 15.51 1.43 -3.57
C VAL A 162 15.30 0.48 -2.39
N LEU A 163 14.27 0.71 -1.58
CA LEU A 163 14.02 -0.12 -0.40
C LEU A 163 13.78 -1.61 -0.73
N PRO A 164 12.87 -1.99 -1.65
CA PRO A 164 12.72 -3.40 -2.01
C PRO A 164 13.93 -3.97 -2.76
N LEU A 165 14.65 -3.16 -3.55
CA LEU A 165 15.87 -3.62 -4.21
C LEU A 165 16.98 -3.94 -3.21
N VAL A 166 17.17 -3.09 -2.18
CA VAL A 166 18.15 -3.31 -1.11
C VAL A 166 17.79 -4.55 -0.30
N VAL A 167 16.52 -4.71 0.09
CA VAL A 167 16.05 -5.91 0.80
C VAL A 167 16.25 -7.16 -0.05
N ARG A 168 15.96 -7.10 -1.36
CA ARG A 168 16.16 -8.23 -2.28
C ARG A 168 17.65 -8.56 -2.48
N ALA A 169 18.51 -7.54 -2.50
CA ALA A 169 19.96 -7.71 -2.62
C ALA A 169 20.57 -8.34 -1.36
N GLN A 170 20.14 -7.90 -0.18
CA GLN A 170 20.59 -8.45 1.11
C GLN A 170 20.17 -9.92 1.29
N ARG A 171 18.95 -10.28 0.90
CA ARG A 171 18.50 -11.69 0.91
C ARG A 171 19.33 -12.58 0.00
N ARG A 172 19.72 -12.09 -1.19
CA ARG A 172 20.60 -12.84 -2.10
C ARG A 172 22.02 -13.01 -1.54
N ALA A 173 22.55 -12.00 -0.87
CA ALA A 173 23.87 -12.06 -0.24
C ALA A 173 23.92 -13.06 0.93
N HIS A 174 22.85 -13.15 1.74
CA HIS A 174 22.78 -14.13 2.83
C HIS A 174 22.64 -15.59 2.36
N VAL A 175 22.00 -15.83 1.21
CA VAL A 175 21.89 -17.18 0.62
C VAL A 175 23.18 -17.60 -0.08
N ALA A 176 23.93 -16.67 -0.67
CA ALA A 176 25.22 -16.96 -1.32
C ALA A 176 26.40 -17.13 -0.35
N GLY A 177 26.21 -16.80 0.92
CA GLY A 177 27.22 -16.92 1.98
C GLY A 177 27.07 -18.15 2.90
N ARG A 178 26.17 -19.09 2.57
CA ARG A 178 26.07 -20.43 3.18
C ARG A 178 26.46 -21.47 2.14
#